data_AF-A0A6J4QJA5-F1
#
_entry.id   AF-A0A6J4QJA5-F1
#
_cell.length_a   1.000
_cell.length_b   1.000
_cell.length_c   1.000
_cell.angle_alpha   90.00
_cell.angle_beta   90.00
_cell.angle_gamma   90.00
#
_symmetry.space_group_name_H-M   'P 1'
#
loop_
_entity.id
_entity.type
_entity.pdbx_description
1 polymer ?
#
loop_
_entity_poly.entity_id
_entity_poly.type
_entity_poly.pdbx_seq_one_letter_code
_entity_poly.pdbx_strand_id
1 'polypeptide(L)'
;MIKEERKRGVEVRPRNWLVPVILLSLREWNSYGYELIERTAAFGFEAMNPGTLYRTLRQMEKDGVVSSKWETSKGGPARRIYTITDAGEAYLDFWAEALEQYRLNMDTFFSMYTGRSVQSKKEEENKEK
;
A
#
# COMPACT_ATOMS: atom_id res chain seq x y z
N MET A 1 -15.71 -36.67 2.67
CA MET A 1 -14.87 -35.72 1.91
C MET A 1 -15.38 -34.31 2.20
N ILE A 2 -14.90 -33.72 3.30
CA ILE A 2 -15.39 -32.44 3.81
C ILE A 2 -14.70 -31.34 2.99
N LYS A 3 -15.48 -30.54 2.25
CA LYS A 3 -14.96 -29.39 1.53
C LYS A 3 -14.49 -28.36 2.56
N GLU A 4 -13.23 -28.02 2.46
CA GLU A 4 -12.51 -27.05 3.26
C GLU A 4 -13.05 -25.65 2.91
N GLU A 5 -14.05 -25.19 3.66
CA GLU A 5 -14.49 -23.79 3.63
C GLU A 5 -13.36 -22.92 4.17
N ARG A 6 -12.52 -22.44 3.24
CA ARG A 6 -11.51 -21.41 3.48
C ARG A 6 -12.20 -20.25 4.19
N LYS A 7 -11.97 -20.09 5.50
CA LYS A 7 -12.42 -18.96 6.30
C LYS A 7 -12.05 -17.69 5.52
N ARG A 8 -13.03 -16.97 4.96
CA ARG A 8 -12.81 -15.63 4.43
C ARG A 8 -12.44 -14.79 5.65
N GLY A 9 -11.13 -14.59 5.86
CA GLY A 9 -10.63 -13.72 6.92
C GLY A 9 -11.27 -12.34 6.77
N VAL A 10 -11.53 -11.67 7.89
CA VAL A 10 -11.96 -10.27 7.87
C VAL A 10 -10.82 -9.48 7.21
N GLU A 11 -11.10 -8.88 6.07
CA GLU A 11 -10.11 -8.08 5.35
C GLU A 11 -9.98 -6.72 6.02
N VAL A 12 -8.95 -6.55 6.86
CA VAL A 12 -8.69 -5.31 7.60
C VAL A 12 -7.68 -4.49 6.80
N ARG A 13 -8.19 -3.63 5.91
CA ARG A 13 -7.37 -2.66 5.15
C ARG A 13 -7.81 -1.23 5.47
N PRO A 14 -6.86 -0.29 5.63
CA PRO A 14 -7.21 1.12 5.72
C PRO A 14 -8.03 1.56 4.51
N ARG A 15 -9.03 2.42 4.73
CA ARG A 15 -9.76 3.03 3.62
C ARG A 15 -8.79 3.85 2.77
N ASN A 16 -8.92 3.80 1.45
CA ASN A 16 -8.06 4.52 0.50
C ASN A 16 -6.59 4.07 0.46
N TRP A 17 -6.27 2.88 0.97
CA TRP A 17 -4.92 2.32 1.00
C TRP A 17 -4.21 2.22 -0.36
N LEU A 18 -4.97 2.14 -1.46
CA LEU A 18 -4.40 2.00 -2.80
C LEU A 18 -3.53 3.19 -3.22
N VAL A 19 -3.91 4.43 -2.85
CA VAL A 19 -3.20 5.64 -3.26
C VAL A 19 -1.77 5.69 -2.71
N PRO A 20 -1.52 5.56 -1.38
CA PRO A 20 -0.15 5.55 -0.87
C PRO A 20 0.67 4.37 -1.38
N VAL A 21 0.06 3.21 -1.68
CA VAL A 21 0.77 2.07 -2.30
C VAL A 21 1.26 2.41 -3.71
N ILE A 22 0.42 3.08 -4.52
CA ILE A 22 0.82 3.54 -5.86
C ILE A 22 1.94 4.59 -5.75
N LEU A 23 1.81 5.56 -4.84
CA LEU A 23 2.81 6.60 -4.63
C LEU A 23 4.15 6.00 -4.18
N LEU A 24 4.14 5.07 -3.23
CA LEU A 24 5.33 4.35 -2.80
C LEU A 24 6.00 3.61 -3.97
N SER A 25 5.20 2.97 -4.84
CA SER A 25 5.72 2.30 -6.04
C SER A 25 6.38 3.27 -7.02
N LEU A 26 5.84 4.49 -7.14
CA LEU A 26 6.35 5.54 -8.04
C LEU A 26 7.55 6.30 -7.47
N ARG A 27 7.69 6.35 -6.14
CA ARG A 27 8.87 6.92 -5.45
C ARG A 27 10.15 6.15 -5.78
N GLU A 28 10.06 4.83 -5.96
CA GLU A 28 11.21 4.02 -6.35
C GLU A 28 11.63 4.26 -7.82
N TRP A 29 10.66 4.50 -8.71
CA TRP A 29 10.87 4.68 -10.16
C TRP A 29 9.58 5.11 -10.87
N ASN A 30 9.74 5.86 -11.97
CA ASN A 30 8.63 6.18 -12.87
C ASN A 30 8.12 4.93 -13.59
N SER A 31 6.82 4.67 -13.56
CA SER A 31 6.26 3.37 -13.96
C SER A 31 5.03 3.48 -14.85
N TYR A 32 4.76 2.41 -15.61
CA TYR A 32 3.55 2.25 -16.41
C TYR A 32 2.39 1.69 -15.59
N GLY A 33 1.17 2.01 -16.01
CA GLY A 33 -0.04 1.54 -15.31
C GLY A 33 -0.12 0.03 -15.10
N TYR A 34 0.37 -0.80 -16.04
CA TYR A 34 0.33 -2.26 -15.88
C TYR A 34 1.31 -2.76 -14.80
N GLU A 35 2.49 -2.16 -14.69
CA GLU A 35 3.51 -2.53 -13.71
C GLU A 35 3.06 -2.14 -12.30
N LEU A 36 2.34 -1.02 -12.19
CA LEU A 36 1.69 -0.63 -10.93
C LEU A 36 0.65 -1.66 -10.49
N ILE A 37 -0.07 -2.33 -11.40
CA ILE A 37 -0.99 -3.43 -11.04
C ILE A 37 -0.19 -4.55 -10.37
N GLU A 38 0.90 -5.00 -11.01
CA GLU A 38 1.73 -6.08 -10.49
C GLU A 38 2.32 -5.75 -9.12
N ARG A 39 2.81 -4.52 -8.93
CA ARG A 39 3.36 -4.07 -7.65
C ARG A 39 2.32 -3.98 -6.55
N THR A 40 1.12 -3.47 -6.85
CA THR A 40 0.05 -3.37 -5.87
C THR A 40 -0.43 -4.75 -5.38
N ALA A 41 -0.23 -5.81 -6.16
CA ALA A 41 -0.58 -7.17 -5.76
C ALA A 41 0.11 -7.59 -4.44
N ALA A 42 1.37 -7.22 -4.24
CA ALA A 42 2.11 -7.49 -3.00
C ALA A 42 1.51 -6.83 -1.74
N PHE A 43 0.62 -5.84 -1.92
CA PHE A 43 -0.08 -5.11 -0.86
C PHE A 43 -1.54 -5.57 -0.71
N GLY A 44 -1.89 -6.75 -1.21
CA GLY A 44 -3.24 -7.34 -1.10
C GLY A 44 -4.22 -6.86 -2.15
N PHE A 45 -3.74 -6.39 -3.31
CA PHE A 45 -4.57 -5.99 -4.45
C PHE A 45 -4.54 -7.00 -5.61
N GLU A 46 -4.27 -8.28 -5.34
CA GLU A 46 -4.12 -9.33 -6.37
C GLU A 46 -5.38 -9.52 -7.22
N ALA A 47 -6.56 -9.32 -6.63
CA ALA A 47 -7.86 -9.43 -7.31
C ALA A 47 -8.38 -8.08 -7.83
N MET A 48 -7.58 -7.01 -7.78
CA MET A 48 -8.01 -5.69 -8.23
C MET A 48 -8.15 -5.67 -9.76
N ASN A 49 -9.32 -5.24 -10.23
CA ASN A 49 -9.48 -5.03 -11.68
C ASN A 49 -8.64 -3.84 -12.16
N PRO A 50 -8.03 -3.92 -13.37
CA PRO A 50 -7.23 -2.84 -13.94
C PRO A 50 -7.98 -1.50 -14.02
N GLY A 51 -9.29 -1.54 -14.30
CA GLY A 51 -10.12 -0.34 -14.43
C GLY A 51 -10.15 0.52 -13.16
N THR A 52 -10.10 -0.10 -11.98
CA THR A 52 -10.00 0.60 -10.71
C THR A 52 -8.68 1.34 -10.59
N LEU A 53 -7.55 0.68 -10.90
CA LEU A 53 -6.24 1.34 -10.89
C LEU A 53 -6.23 2.55 -11.83
N TYR A 54 -6.69 2.40 -13.07
CA TYR A 54 -6.67 3.50 -14.03
C TYR A 54 -7.61 4.65 -13.66
N ARG A 55 -8.77 4.38 -13.03
CA ARG A 55 -9.62 5.44 -12.48
C ARG A 55 -8.93 6.16 -11.32
N THR A 56 -8.27 5.42 -10.43
CA THR A 56 -7.50 5.97 -9.32
C THR A 56 -6.35 6.84 -9.82
N LEU A 57 -5.56 6.38 -10.81
CA LEU A 57 -4.47 7.15 -11.41
C LEU A 57 -4.95 8.47 -12.05
N ARG A 58 -6.10 8.45 -12.75
CA ARG A 58 -6.70 9.67 -13.29
C ARG A 58 -7.11 10.65 -12.19
N GLN A 59 -7.64 10.13 -11.08
CA GLN A 59 -8.01 10.96 -9.94
C GLN A 59 -6.77 11.53 -9.24
N MET A 60 -5.74 10.72 -9.02
CA MET A 60 -4.45 11.13 -8.47
C MET A 60 -3.78 12.21 -9.32
N GLU A 61 -3.85 12.10 -10.65
CA GLU A 61 -3.33 13.12 -11.57
C GLU A 61 -4.13 14.43 -11.47
N LYS A 62 -5.47 14.33 -11.37
CA LYS A 62 -6.34 15.49 -11.15
C LYS A 62 -6.07 16.17 -9.79
N ASP A 63 -5.76 15.38 -8.76
CA ASP A 63 -5.43 15.85 -7.42
C ASP A 63 -3.97 16.35 -7.31
N GLY A 64 -3.19 16.23 -8.39
CA GLY A 64 -1.83 16.77 -8.48
C GLY A 64 -0.77 15.97 -7.73
N VAL A 65 -1.11 14.81 -7.17
CA VAL A 65 -0.16 13.94 -6.43
C VAL A 65 0.67 13.04 -7.35
N VAL A 66 0.26 12.92 -8.62
CA VAL A 66 1.09 12.35 -9.69
C VAL A 66 0.98 13.20 -10.95
N SER A 67 1.97 13.05 -11.82
CA SER A 67 1.93 13.55 -13.19
C SER A 67 2.08 12.38 -14.16
N SER A 68 1.74 12.59 -15.42
CA SER A 68 2.00 11.58 -16.45
C SER A 68 2.40 12.19 -17.78
N LYS A 69 3.12 11.40 -18.58
CA LYS A 69 3.49 11.75 -19.95
C LYS A 69 3.22 10.57 -20.87
N TRP A 70 2.93 10.88 -22.13
CA TRP A 70 2.89 9.86 -23.17
C TRP A 70 4.31 9.58 -23.66
N GLU A 71 4.74 8.35 -23.51
CA GLU A 71 5.95 7.84 -24.16
C GLU A 71 5.54 7.17 -25.46
N THR A 72 5.94 7.77 -26.58
CA THR A 72 5.87 7.17 -27.90
C THR A 72 7.23 6.56 -28.21
N SER A 73 7.38 5.26 -28.02
CA SER A 73 8.56 4.56 -28.54
C SER A 73 8.53 4.56 -30.08
N LYS A 74 9.69 4.43 -30.74
CA LYS A 74 9.86 4.47 -32.20
C LYS A 74 9.24 3.26 -32.95
N GLY A 75 8.01 2.87 -32.61
CA GLY A 75 7.28 1.79 -33.29
C GLY A 75 6.23 1.05 -32.46
N GLY A 76 6.00 1.41 -31.19
CA GLY A 76 5.00 0.76 -30.33
C GLY A 76 3.78 1.65 -30.01
N PRO A 77 2.68 1.09 -29.48
CA PRO A 77 1.55 1.88 -29.00
C PRO A 77 2.02 2.81 -27.88
N ALA A 78 1.52 4.05 -27.89
CA ALA A 78 1.84 5.05 -26.89
C ALA A 78 1.50 4.53 -25.48
N ARG A 79 2.43 4.68 -24.54
CA ARG A 79 2.24 4.28 -23.13
C ARG A 79 2.24 5.50 -22.24
N ARG A 80 1.41 5.52 -21.19
CA ARG A 80 1.48 6.57 -20.16
C ARG A 80 2.45 6.16 -19.08
N ILE A 81 3.52 6.94 -18.92
CA ILE A 81 4.42 6.85 -17.77
C ILE A 81 3.90 7.79 -16.69
N TYR A 82 3.82 7.30 -15.45
CA TYR A 82 3.43 8.08 -14.28
C TYR A 82 4.64 8.39 -13.43
N THR A 83 4.62 9.56 -12.80
CA THR A 83 5.69 10.07 -11.94
C THR A 83 5.06 10.72 -10.72
N ILE A 84 5.57 10.42 -9.54
CA ILE A 84 5.19 11.10 -8.30
C ILE A 84 5.58 12.58 -8.37
N THR A 85 4.75 13.47 -7.83
CA THR A 85 5.04 14.90 -7.71
C THR A 85 5.50 15.24 -6.29
N ASP A 86 6.01 16.46 -6.07
CA ASP A 86 6.34 16.94 -4.73
C ASP A 86 5.13 16.90 -3.77
N ALA A 87 3.93 17.20 -4.28
CA ALA A 87 2.69 17.07 -3.53
C ALA A 87 2.36 15.60 -3.20
N GLY A 88 2.69 14.67 -4.11
CA GLY A 88 2.58 13.24 -3.90
C GLY A 88 3.56 12.71 -2.85
N GLU A 89 4.81 13.18 -2.84
CA GLU A 89 5.80 12.83 -1.82
C GLU A 89 5.32 13.30 -0.43
N ALA A 90 4.90 14.57 -0.31
CA ALA A 90 4.37 15.10 0.95
C ALA A 90 3.13 14.31 1.43
N TYR A 91 2.25 13.91 0.51
CA TYR A 91 1.10 13.07 0.83
C TYR A 91 1.50 11.66 1.29
N LEU A 92 2.53 11.08 0.66
CA LEU A 92 3.06 9.77 1.03
C LEU A 92 3.71 9.80 2.41
N ASP A 93 4.46 10.84 2.74
CA ASP A 93 5.07 11.01 4.06
C ASP A 93 3.99 11.14 5.15
N PHE A 94 2.94 11.92 4.92
CA PHE A 94 1.78 11.99 5.82
C PHE A 94 1.14 10.61 6.05
N TRP A 95 1.02 9.80 5.00
CA TRP A 95 0.52 8.44 5.13
C TRP A 95 1.45 7.54 5.94
N ALA A 96 2.77 7.65 5.75
CA ALA A 96 3.74 6.88 6.52
C ALA A 96 3.61 7.16 8.03
N GLU A 97 3.45 8.43 8.41
CA GLU A 97 3.21 8.83 9.80
C GLU A 97 1.88 8.26 10.33
N ALA A 98 0.80 8.37 9.54
CA ALA A 98 -0.51 7.85 9.93
C ALA A 98 -0.52 6.32 10.11
N LEU A 99 0.21 5.59 9.26
CA LEU A 99 0.36 4.15 9.37
C LEU A 99 1.15 3.72 10.59
N GLU A 100 2.16 4.50 10.98
CA GLU A 100 2.90 4.22 12.21
C GLU A 100 2.00 4.35 13.43
N GLN A 101 1.14 5.38 13.48
CA GLN A 101 0.11 5.49 14.51
C GLN A 101 -0.89 4.34 14.46
N TYR A 102 -1.31 3.93 13.26
CA TYR A 102 -2.20 2.79 13.08
C TYR A 102 -1.57 1.48 13.59
N ARG A 103 -0.28 1.27 13.32
CA ARG A 103 0.50 0.12 13.83
C ARG A 103 0.53 0.09 15.35
N LEU A 104 0.81 1.23 16.00
CA LEU A 104 0.80 1.34 17.47
C LEU A 104 -0.58 1.03 18.08
N ASN A 105 -1.66 1.48 17.43
CA ASN A 105 -3.02 1.17 17.86
C ASN A 105 -3.33 -0.33 17.73
N MET A 106 -2.88 -0.98 16.65
CA MET A 106 -3.01 -2.42 16.47
C MET A 106 -2.21 -3.20 17.52
N ASP A 107 -0.97 -2.79 17.79
CA ASP A 107 -0.12 -3.40 18.83
C ASP A 107 -0.80 -3.31 20.21
N THR A 108 -1.36 -2.14 20.53
CA THR A 108 -2.12 -1.90 21.76
C THR A 108 -3.34 -2.81 21.85
N PHE A 109 -4.12 -2.90 20.77
CA PHE A 109 -5.28 -3.79 20.68
C PHE A 109 -4.89 -5.25 20.93
N PHE A 110 -3.84 -5.75 20.27
CA PHE A 110 -3.39 -7.13 20.44
C PHE A 110 -2.81 -7.41 21.83
N SER A 111 -2.12 -6.44 22.44
CA SER A 111 -1.64 -6.55 23.82
C SER A 111 -2.82 -6.72 24.79
N MET A 112 -3.87 -5.91 24.64
CA MET A 112 -5.09 -6.03 25.46
C MET A 112 -5.88 -7.32 25.17
N TYR A 113 -5.99 -7.73 23.90
CA TYR A 113 -6.73 -8.93 23.50
C TYR A 113 -6.06 -10.23 23.96
N THR A 114 -4.73 -10.33 23.85
CA THR A 114 -3.98 -11.55 24.20
C THR A 114 -3.64 -11.64 25.69
N GLY A 115 -3.92 -10.60 26.47
CA GLY A 115 -3.58 -10.53 27.89
C GLY A 115 -2.07 -10.44 28.17
N ARG A 116 -1.22 -10.32 27.15
CA ARG A 116 0.21 -10.03 27.34
C ARG A 116 0.38 -8.55 27.59
N SER A 117 0.55 -8.19 28.85
CA SER A 117 1.13 -6.88 29.17
C SER A 117 2.50 -6.76 28.49
N VAL A 118 2.80 -5.59 27.94
CA VAL A 118 4.10 -5.25 27.33
C VAL A 118 5.29 -5.47 28.29
N GLN A 119 5.00 -5.73 29.57
CA GLN A 119 5.96 -6.03 30.63
C GLN A 119 6.73 -7.36 30.45
N SER A 120 6.21 -8.35 29.71
CA SER A 120 6.84 -9.68 29.68
C SER A 120 8.06 -9.82 28.75
N LYS A 121 8.31 -8.87 27.84
CA LYS A 121 9.48 -8.95 26.93
C LYS A 121 10.79 -8.48 27.56
N LYS A 122 10.75 -7.68 28.63
CA LYS A 122 11.96 -7.20 29.32
C LYS A 122 12.58 -8.23 30.27
N GLU A 123 11.83 -9.27 30.65
CA GLU A 123 12.32 -10.30 31.58
C GLU A 123 12.95 -11.52 30.88
N GLU A 124 12.64 -11.76 29.60
CA GLU A 124 13.26 -12.85 28.83
C GLU A 124 14.66 -12.47 28.31
N GLU A 125 14.89 -11.23 27.86
CA GLU A 125 16.24 -10.75 27.45
C GLU A 125 17.23 -10.59 28.62
N ASN A 126 16.75 -10.53 29.87
CA ASN A 126 17.59 -10.45 31.07
C ASN A 126 17.85 -11.82 31.73
N LYS A 127 17.31 -12.93 31.19
CA LYS A 127 17.61 -14.30 31.65
C LYS A 127 18.61 -15.05 30.76
N GLU A 128 18.97 -14.50 29.61
CA GLU A 128 20.01 -15.02 28.71
C GLU A 128 21.34 -14.24 28.76
N LYS A 129 21.49 -13.35 29.75
CA LYS A 129 22.78 -12.76 30.16
C LYS A 129 23.11 -13.15 31.59
#